data_AF-A0A0A2W4D4-F1
#
_entry.id   AF-A0A0A2W4D4-F1
#
_cell.length_a   1.000
_cell.length_b   1.000
_cell.length_c   1.000
_cell.angle_alpha   90.00
_cell.angle_beta   90.00
_cell.angle_gamma   90.00
#
_symmetry.space_group_name_H-M   'P 1'
#
loop_
_entity.id
_entity.type
_entity.pdbx_description
1 polymer ?
#
loop_
_entity_poly.entity_id
_entity_poly.type
_entity_poly.pdbx_seq_one_letter_code
_entity_poly.pdbx_strand_id
1 'polypeptide(L)'
;MEQKPTLVVALGGNALLKRGEPLEADLQRKNIELAAKTIAQLTNAWRVVLVHGNGPQVGLLALQNSAYQNVSPYPLDVLGAESQGMIGYMLQQALKNNLPDREVSVLLTQVEVDPLDPAFSNPTKYIGPVYSQEQADALVRDKGWSVKADGQYFRRVVPSPQPKRIVESDAITALIQRDHLVICNGGGGVPVVEKADGYHGIEAVIDKDLSAALLARQIEADALLILTDADARDASRT
;
A
#
# COMPACT_ATOMS: atom_id res chain seq x y z
N MET A 1 -9.73 20.74 -24.86
CA MET A 1 -8.50 19.99 -24.57
C MET A 1 -8.81 18.53 -24.79
N GLU A 2 -7.99 17.81 -25.57
CA GLU A 2 -8.08 16.35 -25.63
C GLU A 2 -7.99 15.77 -24.21
N GLN A 3 -8.86 14.82 -23.90
CA GLN A 3 -8.77 14.10 -22.63
C GLN A 3 -7.49 13.28 -22.63
N LYS A 4 -6.60 13.57 -21.68
CA LYS A 4 -5.40 12.77 -21.46
C LYS A 4 -5.79 11.32 -21.10
N PRO A 5 -5.06 10.31 -21.58
CA PRO A 5 -5.26 8.93 -21.13
C PRO A 5 -4.94 8.79 -19.63
N THR A 6 -5.57 7.82 -18.98
CA THR A 6 -5.42 7.52 -17.55
C THR A 6 -4.34 6.47 -17.32
N LEU A 7 -3.39 6.79 -16.44
CA LEU A 7 -2.31 5.91 -16.02
C LEU A 7 -2.45 5.59 -14.54
N VAL A 8 -2.56 4.31 -14.19
CA VAL A 8 -2.37 3.85 -12.81
C VAL A 8 -0.88 3.55 -12.60
N VAL A 9 -0.30 4.14 -11.57
CA VAL A 9 1.10 3.93 -11.18
C VAL A 9 1.14 3.24 -9.82
N ALA A 10 1.78 2.08 -9.72
CA ALA A 10 2.01 1.38 -8.46
C ALA A 10 3.46 1.55 -7.99
N LEU A 11 3.65 2.23 -6.86
CA LEU A 11 4.95 2.41 -6.23
C LEU A 11 5.30 1.26 -5.29
N GLY A 12 6.47 0.65 -5.51
CA GLY A 12 7.15 -0.20 -4.55
C GLY A 12 7.23 0.42 -3.15
N GLY A 13 7.05 -0.38 -2.10
CA GLY A 13 7.33 0.09 -0.72
C GLY A 13 8.79 0.53 -0.56
N ASN A 14 9.70 -0.09 -1.32
CA ASN A 14 11.11 0.27 -1.36
C ASN A 14 11.41 1.59 -2.09
N ALA A 15 10.52 2.04 -2.97
CA ALA A 15 10.62 3.38 -3.56
C ALA A 15 10.38 4.47 -2.52
N LEU A 16 9.79 4.11 -1.36
CA LEU A 16 9.54 5.01 -0.23
C LEU A 16 10.58 4.84 0.89
N LEU A 17 11.03 3.62 1.17
CA LEU A 17 12.04 3.30 2.19
C LEU A 17 12.81 2.03 1.78
N LYS A 18 14.11 2.13 1.50
CA LYS A 18 14.89 1.00 0.97
C LYS A 18 15.17 -0.06 2.04
N ARG A 19 15.46 -1.29 1.60
CA ARG A 19 15.84 -2.37 2.52
C ARG A 19 17.10 -1.98 3.32
N GLY A 20 17.01 -2.04 4.64
CA GLY A 20 18.12 -1.74 5.55
C GLY A 20 18.26 -0.26 5.92
N GLU A 21 17.47 0.63 5.31
CA GLU A 21 17.39 2.02 5.75
C GLU A 21 16.65 2.12 7.10
N PRO A 22 17.06 3.04 8.00
CA PRO A 22 16.27 3.38 9.18
C PRO A 22 14.86 3.83 8.79
N LEU A 23 13.84 3.40 9.53
CA LEU A 23 12.44 3.77 9.31
C LEU A 23 12.16 5.18 9.88
N GLU A 24 12.93 6.15 9.42
CA GLU A 24 12.88 7.55 9.84
C GLU A 24 12.08 8.40 8.87
N ALA A 25 11.29 9.33 9.40
CA ALA A 25 10.41 10.18 8.60
C ALA A 25 11.18 11.06 7.59
N ASP A 26 12.34 11.60 7.97
CA ASP A 26 13.13 12.47 7.08
C ASP A 26 13.72 11.70 5.89
N LEU A 27 14.09 10.44 6.10
CA LEU A 27 14.59 9.59 5.02
C LEU A 27 13.46 9.20 4.07
N GLN A 28 12.29 8.84 4.62
CA GLN A 28 11.09 8.58 3.82
C GLN A 28 10.68 9.80 2.99
N ARG A 29 10.74 11.02 3.56
CA ARG A 29 10.47 12.28 2.84
C ARG A 29 11.43 12.49 1.67
N LYS A 30 12.72 12.24 1.85
CA LYS A 30 13.73 12.36 0.78
C LYS A 30 13.44 11.41 -0.38
N ASN A 31 13.11 10.15 -0.09
CA ASN A 31 12.76 9.16 -1.11
C ASN A 31 11.46 9.53 -1.84
N ILE A 32 10.44 9.98 -1.09
CA ILE A 32 9.18 10.48 -1.65
C ILE A 32 9.39 11.68 -2.58
N GLU A 33 10.26 12.63 -2.22
CA GLU A 33 10.55 13.79 -3.06
C GLU A 33 11.16 13.38 -4.42
N LEU A 34 12.01 12.35 -4.44
CA LEU A 34 12.54 11.80 -5.69
C LEU A 34 11.45 11.17 -6.55
N ALA A 35 10.57 10.37 -5.95
CA ALA A 35 9.44 9.76 -6.66
C ALA A 35 8.45 10.82 -7.18
N ALA A 36 8.16 11.85 -6.39
CA ALA A 36 7.23 12.91 -6.71
C ALA A 36 7.64 13.69 -7.97
N LYS A 37 8.94 13.98 -8.15
CA LYS A 37 9.46 14.64 -9.37
C LYS A 37 9.18 13.83 -10.63
N THR A 38 9.43 12.52 -10.59
CA THR A 38 9.18 11.63 -11.73
C THR A 38 7.69 11.53 -12.03
N ILE A 39 6.86 11.37 -11.00
CA ILE A 39 5.41 11.28 -11.14
C ILE A 39 4.85 12.60 -11.69
N ALA A 40 5.36 13.75 -11.24
CA ALA A 40 4.96 15.05 -11.74
C ALA A 40 5.18 15.19 -13.25
N GLN A 41 6.27 14.65 -13.79
CA GLN A 41 6.53 14.66 -15.23
C GLN A 41 5.52 13.82 -16.02
N LEU A 42 5.06 12.68 -15.47
CA LEU A 42 4.04 11.85 -16.12
C LEU A 42 2.72 12.60 -16.33
N THR A 43 2.39 13.54 -15.43
CA THR A 43 1.15 14.32 -15.51
C THR A 43 1.04 15.21 -16.75
N ASN A 44 2.14 15.47 -17.44
CA ASN A 44 2.14 16.22 -18.70
C ASN A 44 1.38 15.48 -19.80
N ALA A 45 1.48 14.14 -19.84
CA ALA A 45 0.85 13.30 -20.85
C ALA A 45 -0.34 12.48 -20.32
N TRP A 46 -0.43 12.25 -19.00
CA TRP A 46 -1.40 11.34 -18.41
C TRP A 46 -2.23 11.98 -17.29
N ARG A 47 -3.47 11.51 -17.11
CA ARG A 47 -4.18 11.58 -15.82
C ARG A 47 -3.60 10.50 -14.93
N VAL A 48 -3.05 10.85 -13.77
CA VAL A 48 -2.29 9.90 -12.94
C VAL A 48 -3.08 9.51 -11.71
N VAL A 49 -3.18 8.21 -11.49
CA VAL A 49 -3.69 7.59 -10.26
C VAL A 49 -2.54 6.83 -9.61
N LEU A 50 -2.23 7.16 -8.36
CA LEU A 50 -1.08 6.65 -7.65
C LEU A 50 -1.49 5.68 -6.55
N VAL A 51 -0.99 4.45 -6.66
CA VAL A 51 -1.05 3.40 -5.63
C VAL A 51 0.34 3.26 -5.03
N HIS A 52 0.44 2.94 -3.74
CA HIS A 52 1.73 2.73 -3.09
C HIS A 52 1.71 1.52 -2.18
N GLY A 53 2.88 0.91 -1.94
CA GLY A 53 3.07 -0.09 -0.89
C GLY A 53 3.18 0.53 0.50
N ASN A 54 3.05 -0.28 1.55
CA ASN A 54 3.17 0.15 2.95
C ASN A 54 3.97 -0.81 3.85
N GLY A 55 4.57 -1.86 3.29
CA GLY A 55 5.12 -2.99 4.08
C GLY A 55 6.07 -2.60 5.23
N PRO A 56 7.07 -1.71 5.00
CA PRO A 56 7.90 -1.17 6.07
C PRO A 56 7.10 -0.36 7.11
N GLN A 57 6.21 0.51 6.65
CA GLN A 57 5.47 1.46 7.47
C GLN A 57 4.42 0.78 8.37
N VAL A 58 3.59 -0.11 7.80
CA VAL A 58 2.60 -0.88 8.56
C VAL A 58 3.27 -1.77 9.60
N GLY A 59 4.47 -2.26 9.31
CA GLY A 59 5.25 -3.02 10.28
C GLY A 59 5.87 -2.17 11.39
N LEU A 60 6.32 -0.94 11.10
CA LEU A 60 6.71 0.01 12.14
C LEU A 60 5.52 0.36 13.05
N LEU A 61 4.36 0.65 12.46
CA LEU A 61 3.13 0.90 13.20
C LEU A 61 2.76 -0.30 14.08
N ALA A 62 2.88 -1.52 13.57
CA ALA A 62 2.65 -2.73 14.37
C ALA A 62 3.61 -2.85 15.57
N LEU A 63 4.87 -2.45 15.41
CA LEU A 63 5.85 -2.42 16.50
C LEU A 63 5.53 -1.33 17.54
N GLN A 64 5.18 -0.12 17.09
CA GLN A 64 4.77 0.98 17.96
C GLN A 64 3.51 0.63 18.76
N ASN A 65 2.49 0.11 18.07
CA ASN A 65 1.25 -0.41 18.65
C ASN A 65 1.52 -1.53 19.66
N SER A 66 2.52 -2.38 19.38
CA SER A 66 2.92 -3.47 20.28
C SER A 66 3.78 -3.04 21.47
N ALA A 67 4.36 -1.84 21.45
CA ALA A 67 5.22 -1.33 22.52
C ALA A 67 4.39 -0.69 23.65
N TYR A 68 3.24 -0.10 23.32
CA TYR A 68 2.34 0.48 24.31
C TYR A 68 1.45 -0.61 24.94
N GLN A 69 1.69 -0.95 26.22
CA GLN A 69 1.02 -2.09 26.88
C GLN A 69 -0.29 -1.75 27.60
N ASN A 70 -0.66 -0.47 27.74
CA ASN A 70 -1.79 -0.07 28.58
C ASN A 70 -3.16 -0.28 27.92
N VAL A 71 -3.20 -0.60 26.62
CA VAL A 71 -4.42 -0.95 25.89
C VAL A 71 -4.16 -2.12 24.95
N SER A 72 -5.23 -2.80 24.55
CA SER A 72 -5.16 -3.80 23.50
C SER A 72 -4.65 -3.17 22.20
N PRO A 73 -3.69 -3.81 21.50
CA PRO A 73 -3.21 -3.33 20.21
C PRO A 73 -4.35 -3.18 19.20
N TYR A 74 -4.34 -2.12 18.40
CA TYR A 74 -5.26 -2.01 17.27
C TYR A 74 -5.02 -3.12 16.23
N PRO A 75 -6.08 -3.57 15.54
CA PRO A 75 -5.97 -4.63 14.54
C PRO A 75 -5.23 -4.14 13.29
N LEU A 76 -4.67 -5.09 12.53
CA LEU A 76 -3.77 -4.79 11.41
C LEU A 76 -4.42 -3.96 10.30
N ASP A 77 -5.72 -4.12 10.06
CA ASP A 77 -6.48 -3.34 9.08
C ASP A 77 -6.53 -1.84 9.46
N VAL A 78 -6.69 -1.53 10.75
CA VAL A 78 -6.62 -0.15 11.27
C VAL A 78 -5.22 0.42 11.09
N LEU A 79 -4.17 -0.35 11.39
CA LEU A 79 -2.78 0.07 11.11
C LEU A 79 -2.53 0.25 9.60
N GLY A 80 -3.20 -0.55 8.77
CA GLY A 80 -3.26 -0.38 7.32
C GLY A 80 -3.82 0.99 6.96
N ALA A 81 -4.97 1.38 7.53
CA ALA A 81 -5.59 2.69 7.33
C ALA A 81 -4.66 3.84 7.77
N GLU A 82 -4.05 3.73 8.94
CA GLU A 82 -3.06 4.71 9.43
C GLU A 82 -1.89 4.88 8.45
N SER A 83 -1.39 3.77 7.89
CA SER A 83 -0.29 3.80 6.91
C SER A 83 -0.67 4.49 5.60
N GLN A 84 -1.94 4.43 5.18
CA GLN A 84 -2.42 5.19 4.01
C GLN A 84 -2.36 6.68 4.29
N GLY A 85 -2.82 7.11 5.47
CA GLY A 85 -2.74 8.51 5.89
C GLY A 85 -1.29 9.00 5.98
N MET A 86 -0.42 8.22 6.62
CA MET A 86 1.00 8.53 6.79
C MET A 86 1.72 8.76 5.46
N ILE A 87 1.61 7.80 4.53
CA ILE A 87 2.32 7.84 3.25
C ILE A 87 1.63 8.81 2.29
N GLY A 88 0.30 8.76 2.23
CA GLY A 88 -0.52 9.64 1.39
C GLY A 88 -0.27 11.11 1.71
N TYR A 89 -0.18 11.49 2.98
CA TYR A 89 0.17 12.85 3.41
C TYR A 89 1.52 13.30 2.84
N MET A 90 2.57 12.47 3.00
CA MET A 90 3.91 12.82 2.53
C MET A 90 3.96 12.93 1.00
N LEU A 91 3.33 11.99 0.29
CA LEU A 91 3.22 12.01 -1.18
C LEU A 91 2.44 13.23 -1.67
N GLN A 92 1.30 13.54 -1.05
CA GLN A 92 0.47 14.69 -1.41
C GLN A 92 1.25 15.99 -1.25
N GLN A 93 1.96 16.16 -0.13
CA GLN A 93 2.78 17.34 0.12
C GLN A 93 3.87 17.50 -0.94
N ALA A 94 4.62 16.43 -1.24
CA ALA A 94 5.70 16.47 -2.24
C ALA A 94 5.16 16.72 -3.67
N LEU A 95 4.06 16.08 -4.05
CA LEU A 95 3.45 16.27 -5.36
C LEU A 95 2.84 17.67 -5.51
N LYS A 96 2.16 18.20 -4.50
CA LYS A 96 1.61 19.58 -4.56
C LYS A 96 2.70 20.63 -4.65
N ASN A 97 3.86 20.42 -4.00
CA ASN A 97 5.02 21.29 -4.15
C ASN A 97 5.60 21.30 -5.57
N ASN A 98 5.55 20.16 -6.27
CA ASN A 98 6.02 20.02 -7.65
C ASN A 98 4.95 20.43 -8.69
N LEU A 99 3.68 20.46 -8.29
CA LEU A 99 2.51 20.74 -9.15
C LEU A 99 1.54 21.71 -8.45
N PRO A 100 1.93 22.97 -8.21
CA PRO A 100 1.15 23.90 -7.40
C PRO A 100 -0.26 24.16 -7.95
N ASP A 101 -0.41 24.17 -9.27
CA ASP A 101 -1.69 24.44 -9.95
C ASP A 101 -2.57 23.20 -10.13
N ARG A 102 -2.09 22.00 -9.77
CA ARG A 102 -2.84 20.75 -9.88
C ARG A 102 -3.39 20.33 -8.54
N GLU A 103 -4.64 19.87 -8.51
CA GLU A 103 -5.21 19.28 -7.31
C GLU A 103 -4.65 17.87 -7.09
N VAL A 104 -4.22 17.61 -5.86
CA VAL A 104 -3.69 16.31 -5.43
C VAL A 104 -4.54 15.83 -4.27
N SER A 105 -5.24 14.70 -4.44
CA SER A 105 -6.16 14.18 -3.45
C SER A 105 -5.69 12.83 -2.94
N VAL A 106 -5.67 12.66 -1.62
CA VAL A 106 -5.46 11.37 -0.97
C VAL A 106 -6.82 10.82 -0.57
N LEU A 107 -7.11 9.60 -1.00
CA LEU A 107 -8.34 8.91 -0.65
C LEU A 107 -8.02 7.67 0.17
N LEU A 108 -8.47 7.67 1.43
CA LEU A 108 -8.47 6.44 2.24
C LEU A 108 -9.37 5.42 1.54
N THR A 109 -8.80 4.25 1.23
CA THR A 109 -9.47 3.28 0.37
C THR A 109 -9.62 1.94 1.08
N GLN A 110 -10.82 1.37 1.00
CA GLN A 110 -11.16 0.01 1.41
C GLN A 110 -11.21 -0.91 0.19
N VAL A 111 -10.82 -2.17 0.38
CA VAL A 111 -10.84 -3.20 -0.66
C VAL A 111 -11.50 -4.45 -0.11
N GLU A 112 -12.59 -4.85 -0.75
CA GLU A 112 -13.32 -6.06 -0.44
C GLU A 112 -12.48 -7.30 -0.76
N VAL A 113 -12.47 -8.27 0.15
CA VAL A 113 -11.78 -9.56 0.02
C VAL A 113 -12.72 -10.71 0.38
N ASP A 114 -12.37 -11.94 -0.01
CA ASP A 114 -13.11 -13.13 0.41
C ASP A 114 -12.68 -13.55 1.83
N PRO A 115 -13.59 -13.61 2.84
CA PRO A 115 -13.24 -14.10 4.18
C PRO A 115 -12.76 -15.57 4.20
N LEU A 116 -13.02 -16.34 3.13
CA LEU A 116 -12.59 -17.72 2.98
C LEU A 116 -11.33 -17.87 2.11
N ASP A 117 -10.65 -16.77 1.77
CA ASP A 117 -9.42 -16.82 0.98
C ASP A 117 -8.37 -17.71 1.67
N PRO A 118 -7.75 -18.67 0.97
CA PRO A 118 -6.72 -19.55 1.53
C PRO A 118 -5.56 -18.81 2.21
N ALA A 119 -5.28 -17.56 1.84
CA ALA A 119 -4.24 -16.74 2.43
C ALA A 119 -4.42 -16.50 3.94
N PHE A 120 -5.66 -16.58 4.46
CA PHE A 120 -5.93 -16.50 5.90
C PHE A 120 -5.40 -17.72 6.65
N SER A 121 -5.43 -18.90 6.02
CA SER A 121 -4.90 -20.13 6.60
C SER A 121 -3.39 -20.32 6.40
N ASN A 122 -2.81 -19.66 5.38
CA ASN A 122 -1.38 -19.70 5.08
C ASN A 122 -0.83 -18.28 4.80
N PRO A 123 -0.52 -17.50 5.84
CA PRO A 123 0.07 -16.17 5.70
C PRO A 123 1.41 -16.19 4.95
N THR A 124 1.59 -15.35 3.93
CA THR A 124 2.80 -15.31 3.10
C THR A 124 3.39 -13.91 2.94
N LYS A 125 2.64 -12.85 3.24
CA LYS A 125 3.09 -11.48 3.00
C LYS A 125 3.95 -10.97 4.14
N TYR A 126 5.21 -10.68 3.83
CA TYR A 126 6.16 -10.12 4.78
C TYR A 126 5.87 -8.65 5.12
N ILE A 127 5.89 -8.31 6.41
CA ILE A 127 5.76 -6.93 6.91
C ILE A 127 6.81 -6.60 7.98
N GLY A 128 7.12 -5.31 8.15
CA GLY A 128 8.02 -4.83 9.22
C GLY A 128 9.49 -5.17 9.03
N PRO A 129 10.31 -5.08 10.09
CA PRO A 129 11.74 -5.36 10.03
C PRO A 129 12.04 -6.87 10.04
N VAL A 130 13.33 -7.19 9.97
CA VAL A 130 13.85 -8.55 10.13
C VAL A 130 14.27 -8.83 11.57
N TYR A 131 14.23 -10.10 11.97
CA TYR A 131 14.52 -10.60 13.31
C TYR A 131 15.54 -11.75 13.27
N SER A 132 16.28 -11.95 14.36
CA SER A 132 17.00 -13.21 14.60
C SER A 132 16.03 -14.35 14.90
N GLN A 133 16.49 -15.61 14.85
CA GLN A 133 15.69 -16.77 15.25
C GLN A 133 15.17 -16.61 16.69
N GLU A 134 16.04 -16.22 17.63
CA GLU A 134 15.69 -16.06 19.04
C GLU A 134 14.58 -15.01 19.25
N GLN A 135 14.67 -13.89 18.53
CA GLN A 135 13.65 -12.85 18.54
C GLN A 135 12.34 -13.33 17.91
N ALA A 136 12.42 -14.05 16.79
CA ALA A 136 11.25 -14.63 16.12
C ALA A 136 10.50 -15.60 17.03
N ASP A 137 11.22 -16.50 17.72
CA ASP A 137 10.63 -17.46 18.64
C ASP A 137 9.93 -16.77 19.82
N ALA A 138 10.50 -15.67 20.33
CA ALA A 138 9.85 -14.86 21.35
C ALA A 138 8.57 -14.20 20.82
N LEU A 139 8.58 -13.65 19.60
CA LEU A 139 7.38 -13.04 18.99
C LEU A 139 6.26 -14.06 18.74
N VAL A 140 6.61 -15.29 18.35
CA VAL A 140 5.64 -16.38 18.20
C VAL A 140 5.01 -16.72 19.56
N ARG A 141 5.83 -16.89 20.61
CA ARG A 141 5.34 -17.25 21.96
C ARG A 141 4.52 -16.15 22.61
N ASP A 142 5.04 -14.92 22.58
CA ASP A 142 4.52 -13.83 23.41
C ASP A 142 3.40 -13.05 22.71
N LYS A 143 3.43 -13.01 21.36
CA LYS A 143 2.49 -12.22 20.54
C LYS A 143 1.63 -13.08 19.61
N GLY A 144 1.89 -14.39 19.50
CA GLY A 144 1.18 -15.27 18.57
C GLY A 144 1.42 -14.95 17.10
N TRP A 145 2.49 -14.23 16.77
CA TRP A 145 2.75 -13.81 15.39
C TRP A 145 3.14 -14.99 14.51
N SER A 146 2.66 -14.98 13.27
CA SER A 146 3.20 -15.85 12.22
C SER A 146 4.49 -15.25 11.69
N VAL A 147 5.56 -16.05 11.66
CA VAL A 147 6.89 -15.64 11.20
C VAL A 147 7.44 -16.68 10.22
N LYS A 148 8.08 -16.22 9.15
CA LYS A 148 8.75 -17.10 8.15
C LYS A 148 10.17 -16.60 7.89
N ALA A 149 11.01 -17.48 7.36
CA ALA A 149 12.39 -17.17 6.98
C ALA A 149 12.43 -16.22 5.76
N ASP A 150 13.22 -15.16 5.85
CA ASP A 150 13.56 -14.18 4.80
C ASP A 150 15.09 -14.17 4.65
N GLY A 151 15.61 -15.13 3.88
CA GLY A 151 17.05 -15.39 3.78
C GLY A 151 17.60 -15.95 5.11
N GLN A 152 18.63 -15.30 5.65
CA GLN A 152 19.22 -15.66 6.95
C GLN A 152 18.46 -15.12 8.17
N TYR A 153 17.44 -14.29 7.93
CA TYR A 153 16.66 -13.65 8.98
C TYR A 153 15.22 -14.18 8.98
N PHE A 154 14.44 -13.70 9.93
CA PHE A 154 13.02 -14.01 10.09
C PHE A 154 12.18 -12.75 9.98
N ARG A 155 10.96 -12.85 9.45
CA ARG A 155 10.08 -11.70 9.30
C ARG A 155 8.62 -12.08 9.51
N ARG A 156 7.85 -11.20 10.13
CA ARG A 156 6.41 -11.40 10.36
C ARG A 156 5.71 -11.55 9.01
N VAL A 157 4.86 -12.56 8.91
CA VAL A 157 3.97 -12.78 7.77
C VAL A 157 2.52 -12.59 8.17
N VAL A 158 1.73 -12.06 7.25
CA VAL A 158 0.30 -11.80 7.41
C VAL A 158 -0.48 -12.32 6.19
N PRO A 159 -1.80 -12.55 6.31
CA PRO A 159 -2.64 -12.89 5.17
C PRO A 159 -2.55 -11.85 4.06
N SER A 160 -2.60 -12.31 2.82
CA SER A 160 -2.59 -11.47 1.62
C SER A 160 -3.62 -12.00 0.61
N PRO A 161 -4.91 -11.80 0.91
CA PRO A 161 -5.99 -12.31 0.08
C PRO A 161 -6.06 -11.58 -1.26
N GLN A 162 -6.75 -12.19 -2.23
CA GLN A 162 -7.01 -11.59 -3.51
C GLN A 162 -7.99 -10.41 -3.37
N PRO A 163 -7.69 -9.23 -3.96
CA PRO A 163 -8.62 -8.11 -3.94
C PRO A 163 -9.80 -8.39 -4.88
N LYS A 164 -11.03 -8.21 -4.40
CA LYS A 164 -12.25 -8.42 -5.19
C LYS A 164 -12.82 -7.13 -5.74
N ARG A 165 -12.90 -6.09 -4.91
CA ARG A 165 -13.55 -4.83 -5.27
C ARG A 165 -12.97 -3.65 -4.49
N ILE A 166 -12.67 -2.56 -5.17
CA ILE A 166 -12.33 -1.29 -4.52
C ILE A 166 -13.64 -0.58 -4.20
N VAL A 167 -13.86 -0.30 -2.91
CA VAL A 167 -15.14 0.25 -2.43
C VAL A 167 -15.32 1.69 -2.91
N GLU A 168 -14.27 2.51 -2.85
CA GLU A 168 -14.32 3.92 -3.23
C GLU A 168 -14.04 4.20 -4.73
N SER A 169 -14.24 3.21 -5.61
CA SER A 169 -13.97 3.34 -7.06
C SER A 169 -14.71 4.51 -7.71
N ASP A 170 -15.97 4.77 -7.31
CA ASP A 170 -16.76 5.88 -7.86
C ASP A 170 -16.18 7.25 -7.50
N ALA A 171 -15.70 7.40 -6.26
CA ALA A 171 -15.06 8.64 -5.81
C ALA A 171 -13.73 8.88 -6.52
N ILE A 172 -12.94 7.82 -6.73
CA ILE A 172 -11.69 7.88 -7.51
C ILE A 172 -11.98 8.36 -8.93
N THR A 173 -12.96 7.76 -9.60
CA THR A 173 -13.37 8.13 -10.96
C THR A 173 -13.82 9.59 -11.04
N ALA A 174 -14.64 10.05 -10.07
CA ALA A 174 -15.10 11.45 -10.03
C ALA A 174 -13.95 12.46 -9.89
N LEU A 175 -12.92 12.14 -9.09
CA LEU A 175 -11.75 13.00 -8.93
C LEU A 175 -10.88 13.03 -10.19
N ILE A 176 -10.67 11.89 -10.85
CA ILE A 176 -9.90 11.79 -12.10
C ILE A 176 -10.58 12.57 -13.22
N GLN A 177 -11.91 12.53 -13.30
CA GLN A 177 -12.69 13.33 -14.25
C GLN A 177 -12.53 14.84 -14.07
N ARG A 178 -12.12 15.28 -12.87
CA ARG A 178 -11.82 16.68 -12.53
C ARG A 178 -10.32 17.01 -12.65
N ASP A 179 -9.53 16.15 -13.28
CA ASP A 179 -8.07 16.27 -13.48
C ASP A 179 -7.25 16.32 -12.17
N HIS A 180 -7.78 15.72 -11.09
CA HIS A 180 -6.99 15.49 -9.89
C HIS A 180 -5.93 14.42 -10.14
N LEU A 181 -4.74 14.59 -9.54
CA LEU A 181 -3.86 13.46 -9.27
C LEU A 181 -4.38 12.76 -8.01
N VAL A 182 -4.83 11.51 -8.15
CA VAL A 182 -5.46 10.78 -7.05
C VAL A 182 -4.48 9.77 -6.46
N ILE A 183 -4.18 9.88 -5.18
CA ILE A 183 -3.43 8.90 -4.40
C ILE A 183 -4.45 8.05 -3.65
N CYS A 184 -4.46 6.74 -3.89
CA CYS A 184 -5.44 5.81 -3.33
C CYS A 184 -4.84 4.41 -3.14
N ASN A 185 -5.62 3.47 -2.60
CA ASN A 185 -5.23 2.08 -2.39
C ASN A 185 -3.88 1.93 -1.68
N GLY A 186 -3.58 2.82 -0.73
CA GLY A 186 -2.33 2.78 0.01
C GLY A 186 -2.15 1.43 0.71
N GLY A 187 -1.01 0.79 0.51
CA GLY A 187 -0.77 -0.57 1.03
C GLY A 187 -1.59 -1.67 0.38
N GLY A 188 -2.22 -1.42 -0.77
CA GLY A 188 -3.20 -2.32 -1.39
C GLY A 188 -4.65 -2.08 -0.94
N GLY A 189 -4.90 -1.07 -0.09
CA GLY A 189 -6.22 -0.78 0.47
C GLY A 189 -6.47 -1.46 1.83
N VAL A 190 -7.41 -0.92 2.61
CA VAL A 190 -7.83 -1.52 3.88
C VAL A 190 -8.71 -2.73 3.56
N PRO A 191 -8.30 -3.96 3.91
CA PRO A 191 -9.09 -5.16 3.65
C PRO A 191 -10.41 -5.14 4.44
N VAL A 192 -11.52 -5.32 3.74
CA VAL A 192 -12.86 -5.42 4.34
C VAL A 192 -13.64 -6.60 3.77
N VAL A 193 -14.64 -7.05 4.53
CA VAL A 193 -15.63 -8.05 4.10
C VAL A 193 -17.00 -7.40 4.12
N GLU A 194 -17.76 -7.55 3.03
CA GLU A 194 -19.16 -7.14 2.99
C GLU A 194 -20.04 -8.17 3.72
N LYS A 195 -20.78 -7.71 4.72
CA LYS A 195 -21.78 -8.49 5.45
C LYS A 195 -23.15 -7.82 5.31
N ALA A 196 -24.19 -8.49 5.82
CA ALA A 196 -25.56 -7.99 5.76
C ALA A 196 -25.75 -6.61 6.43
N ASP A 197 -24.91 -6.27 7.42
CA ASP A 197 -24.93 -5.03 8.19
C ASP A 197 -23.88 -3.99 7.72
N GLY A 198 -23.13 -4.27 6.66
CA GLY A 198 -22.15 -3.36 6.07
C GLY A 198 -20.73 -3.94 5.96
N TYR A 199 -19.74 -3.06 5.84
CA TYR A 199 -18.33 -3.44 5.72
C TYR A 199 -17.68 -3.62 7.09
N HIS A 200 -16.91 -4.70 7.23
CA HIS A 200 -16.14 -5.01 8.43
C HIS A 200 -14.68 -5.21 8.06
N GLY A 201 -13.78 -4.58 8.81
CA GLY A 201 -12.33 -4.80 8.66
C GLY A 201 -11.92 -6.24 8.95
N ILE A 202 -10.89 -6.70 8.26
CA ILE A 202 -10.29 -8.02 8.48
C ILE A 202 -8.76 -7.93 8.43
N GLU A 203 -8.05 -8.53 9.38
CA GLU A 203 -6.60 -8.38 9.47
C GLU A 203 -5.85 -9.06 8.30
N ALA A 204 -5.42 -8.25 7.33
CA ALA A 204 -4.63 -8.68 6.19
C ALA A 204 -3.83 -7.51 5.59
N VAL A 205 -2.90 -7.81 4.68
CA VAL A 205 -2.27 -6.82 3.81
C VAL A 205 -2.39 -7.29 2.38
N ILE A 206 -3.18 -6.58 1.59
CA ILE A 206 -3.43 -6.89 0.18
C ILE A 206 -2.18 -6.58 -0.64
N ASP A 207 -1.90 -7.39 -1.66
CA ASP A 207 -0.81 -7.06 -2.57
C ASP A 207 -1.14 -5.80 -3.39
N LYS A 208 -0.31 -4.77 -3.26
CA LYS A 208 -0.48 -3.49 -3.94
C LYS A 208 -0.54 -3.61 -5.47
N ASP A 209 0.20 -4.55 -6.07
CA ASP A 209 0.30 -4.68 -7.52
C ASP A 209 -0.99 -5.33 -8.05
N LEU A 210 -1.51 -6.33 -7.33
CA LEU A 210 -2.84 -6.90 -7.58
C LEU A 210 -3.95 -5.86 -7.37
N SER A 211 -3.86 -5.06 -6.30
CA SER A 211 -4.83 -3.98 -6.06
C SER A 211 -4.76 -2.90 -7.14
N ALA A 212 -3.57 -2.53 -7.64
CA ALA A 212 -3.41 -1.57 -8.71
C ALA A 212 -3.93 -2.12 -10.05
N ALA A 213 -3.74 -3.41 -10.33
CA ALA A 213 -4.31 -4.08 -11.49
C ALA A 213 -5.84 -4.18 -11.42
N LEU A 214 -6.40 -4.43 -10.23
CA LEU A 214 -7.85 -4.34 -10.03
C LEU A 214 -8.35 -2.91 -10.27
N LEU A 215 -7.68 -1.90 -9.70
CA LEU A 215 -8.04 -0.49 -9.87
C LEU A 215 -8.04 -0.09 -11.34
N ALA A 216 -6.95 -0.38 -12.06
CA ALA A 216 -6.82 -0.06 -13.48
C ALA A 216 -7.98 -0.64 -14.31
N ARG A 217 -8.43 -1.86 -13.98
CA ARG A 217 -9.60 -2.46 -14.65
C ARG A 217 -10.92 -1.79 -14.25
N GLN A 218 -11.13 -1.50 -12.96
CA GLN A 218 -12.39 -0.91 -12.49
C GLN A 218 -12.62 0.53 -12.98
N ILE A 219 -11.55 1.30 -13.18
CA ILE A 219 -11.63 2.69 -13.67
C ILE A 219 -11.38 2.80 -15.18
N GLU A 220 -11.25 1.67 -15.88
CA GLU A 220 -10.96 1.60 -17.32
C GLU A 220 -9.72 2.42 -17.71
N ALA A 221 -8.64 2.28 -16.94
CA ALA A 221 -7.39 2.97 -17.21
C ALA A 221 -6.73 2.48 -18.50
N ASP A 222 -6.15 3.40 -19.26
CA ASP A 222 -5.46 3.12 -20.51
C ASP A 222 -4.13 2.36 -20.30
N ALA A 223 -3.51 2.53 -19.14
CA ALA A 223 -2.25 1.86 -18.80
C ALA A 223 -2.07 1.62 -17.29
N LEU A 224 -1.28 0.59 -16.97
CA LEU A 224 -0.77 0.30 -15.63
C LEU A 224 0.76 0.27 -15.68
N LEU A 225 1.39 1.06 -14.80
CA LEU A 225 2.83 1.08 -14.60
C LEU A 225 3.17 0.59 -13.19
N ILE A 226 3.87 -0.54 -13.08
CA ILE A 226 4.36 -1.06 -11.80
C ILE A 226 5.84 -0.71 -11.66
N LEU A 227 6.18 0.13 -10.69
CA LEU A 227 7.54 0.52 -10.38
C LEU A 227 8.10 -0.39 -9.28
N THR A 228 9.01 -1.28 -9.67
CA THR A 228 9.67 -2.26 -8.79
C THR A 228 11.18 -2.07 -8.79
N ASP A 229 11.83 -2.52 -7.72
CA ASP A 229 13.29 -2.54 -7.58
C ASP A 229 13.94 -3.81 -8.20
N ALA A 230 13.12 -4.74 -8.70
CA ALA A 230 13.63 -5.91 -9.40
C ALA A 230 13.93 -5.54 -10.86
N ASP A 231 15.01 -6.08 -11.43
CA ASP A 231 15.30 -5.97 -12.87
C ASP A 231 14.05 -6.28 -13.70
N ALA A 232 13.81 -5.49 -14.75
CA ALA A 232 12.62 -5.61 -15.60
C ALA A 232 12.40 -7.07 -16.02
N ARG A 233 11.30 -7.67 -15.56
CA ARG A 233 10.86 -8.99 -16.02
C ARG A 233 9.97 -8.81 -17.23
N ASP A 234 10.33 -9.47 -18.32
CA ASP A 234 9.56 -9.52 -19.56
C ASP A 234 8.16 -10.10 -19.28
N ALA A 235 7.12 -9.28 -19.50
CA ALA A 235 5.72 -9.63 -19.28
C ALA A 235 5.16 -10.65 -20.30
N SER A 236 5.96 -11.07 -21.29
CA SER A 236 5.58 -12.10 -22.27
C SER A 236 5.76 -13.54 -21.78
N ARG A 237 6.14 -13.76 -20.52
CA ARG A 237 6.33 -15.09 -19.92
C ARG A 237 5.54 -15.28 -18.62
N THR A 238 4.22 -15.34 -18.73
CA THR A 238 3.31 -16.05 -17.81
C THR A 238 2.09 -16.52 -18.58
#